data_AF-A0AAJ2E6G3-F1
#
_entry.id   AF-A0AAJ2E6G3-F1
#
_cell.length_a   1.000
_cell.length_b   1.000
_cell.length_c   1.000
_cell.angle_alpha   90.00
_cell.angle_beta   90.00
_cell.angle_gamma   90.00
#
_symmetry.space_group_name_H-M   'P 1'
#
loop_
_entity.id
_entity.type
_entity.pdbx_description
1 polymer ?
#
loop_
_entity_poly.entity_id
_entity_poly.type
_entity_poly.pdbx_seq_one_letter_code
_entity_poly.pdbx_strand_id
1 'polypeptide(L)'
;SYPNESCGLIVNGDYLPCANVSNLPSEHFSISAAEYACAEDLGCVQAIVHSHPDASALPSLDDLFACGTSGVPVWLIQSVERGEGGAAQAGRLHQFTAQAFAQATASAPLIGARFVHGVDDCYGVVRRYYHAALGLELPD
;
A
#
# COMPACT_ATOMS: atom_id res chain seq x y z
N SER A 1 20.98 13.49 10.18
CA SER A 1 19.51 13.68 10.14
C SER A 1 18.86 12.31 10.09
N TYR A 2 17.63 12.19 10.58
CA TYR A 2 16.83 10.96 10.44
C TYR A 2 16.14 10.96 9.07
N PRO A 3 15.99 9.81 8.39
CA PRO A 3 15.49 9.80 7.02
C PRO A 3 14.00 10.14 6.96
N ASN A 4 13.62 10.81 5.88
CA ASN A 4 12.24 10.85 5.42
C ASN A 4 11.79 9.46 4.97
N GLU A 5 10.50 9.30 4.71
CA GLU A 5 9.98 8.08 4.11
C GLU A 5 10.59 7.85 2.73
N SER A 6 11.04 6.62 2.50
CA SER A 6 11.65 6.16 1.24
C SER A 6 10.65 5.34 0.45
N CYS A 7 10.71 5.37 -0.88
CA CYS A 7 9.89 4.53 -1.75
C CYS A 7 10.69 3.93 -2.91
N GLY A 8 10.19 2.84 -3.48
CA GLY A 8 10.77 2.19 -4.64
C GLY A 8 9.88 1.11 -5.24
N LEU A 9 10.32 0.56 -6.35
CA LEU A 9 9.60 -0.43 -7.15
C LEU A 9 10.42 -1.71 -7.25
N ILE A 10 9.75 -2.87 -7.33
CA ILE A 10 10.39 -4.13 -7.69
C ILE A 10 10.01 -4.48 -9.13
N VAL A 11 11.02 -4.61 -10.00
CA VAL A 11 10.86 -4.98 -11.41
C VAL A 11 11.85 -6.08 -11.74
N ASN A 12 11.38 -7.16 -12.36
CA ASN A 12 12.19 -8.35 -12.68
C ASN A 12 12.95 -8.96 -11.47
N GLY A 13 12.41 -8.79 -10.26
CA GLY A 13 13.04 -9.23 -9.01
C GLY A 13 14.07 -8.26 -8.43
N ASP A 14 14.39 -7.17 -9.12
CA ASP A 14 15.34 -6.16 -8.68
C ASP A 14 14.63 -4.95 -8.04
N TYR A 15 15.23 -4.41 -6.98
CA TYR A 15 14.74 -3.19 -6.33
C TYR A 15 15.27 -1.94 -7.03
N LEU A 16 14.35 -1.09 -7.48
CA LEU A 16 14.59 0.21 -8.07
C LEU A 16 14.22 1.31 -7.05
N PRO A 17 15.18 2.00 -6.43
CA PRO A 17 14.86 3.11 -5.53
C PRO A 17 14.28 4.28 -6.32
N CYS A 18 13.22 4.90 -5.79
CA CYS A 18 12.60 6.09 -6.36
C CYS A 18 12.71 7.28 -5.41
N ALA A 19 12.74 8.50 -5.97
CA ALA A 19 12.66 9.71 -5.16
C ALA A 19 11.25 9.87 -4.58
N ASN A 20 11.17 10.13 -3.28
CA ASN A 20 9.91 10.56 -2.66
C ASN A 20 9.63 12.03 -3.03
N VAL A 21 8.66 12.24 -3.93
CA VAL A 21 8.23 13.56 -4.42
C VAL A 21 6.98 14.09 -3.71
N SER A 22 6.62 13.52 -2.56
CA SER A 22 5.50 13.99 -1.73
C SER A 22 5.73 15.42 -1.22
N ASN A 23 4.65 16.18 -1.10
CA ASN A 23 4.66 17.50 -0.44
C ASN A 23 4.90 17.40 1.08
N LEU A 24 4.68 16.21 1.66
CA LEU A 24 4.92 15.88 3.08
C LEU A 24 5.77 14.60 3.17
N PRO A 25 7.05 14.65 2.79
CA PRO A 25 7.89 13.46 2.62
C PRO A 25 8.27 12.78 3.95
N SER A 26 7.97 13.40 5.09
CA SER A 26 8.15 12.78 6.41
C SER A 26 6.98 11.88 6.82
N GLU A 27 5.84 11.98 6.14
CA GLU A 27 4.59 11.30 6.52
C GLU A 27 3.98 10.46 5.38
N HIS A 28 4.29 10.82 4.14
CA HIS A 28 3.76 10.16 2.95
C HIS A 28 4.84 10.02 1.87
N PHE A 29 4.64 9.07 0.96
CA PHE A 29 5.40 8.97 -0.27
C PHE A 29 4.58 9.21 -1.53
N SER A 30 5.29 9.64 -2.57
CA SER A 30 4.79 9.64 -3.94
C SER A 30 5.97 9.37 -4.87
N ILE A 31 5.77 8.47 -5.84
CA ILE A 31 6.76 8.17 -6.89
C ILE A 31 6.43 9.04 -8.09
N SER A 32 7.44 9.67 -8.69
CA SER A 32 7.21 10.51 -9.87
C SER A 32 6.72 9.67 -11.06
N ALA A 33 5.83 10.23 -11.88
CA ALA A 33 5.29 9.52 -13.05
C ALA A 33 6.40 9.11 -14.04
N ALA A 34 7.48 9.91 -14.12
CA ALA A 34 8.64 9.62 -14.97
C ALA A 34 9.43 8.40 -14.46
N GLU A 35 9.70 8.30 -13.16
CA GLU A 35 10.39 7.13 -12.58
C GLU A 35 9.53 5.87 -12.70
N TYR A 36 8.23 5.99 -12.49
CA TYR A 36 7.30 4.88 -12.65
C TYR A 36 7.27 4.37 -14.10
N ALA A 37 7.16 5.28 -15.07
CA ALA A 37 7.19 4.91 -16.49
C ALA A 37 8.53 4.25 -16.90
N CYS A 38 9.67 4.79 -16.42
CA CYS A 38 10.97 4.17 -16.65
C CYS A 38 11.05 2.74 -16.07
N ALA A 39 10.40 2.48 -14.93
CA ALA A 39 10.35 1.15 -14.35
C ALA A 39 9.47 0.20 -15.18
N GLU A 40 8.33 0.67 -15.69
CA GLU A 40 7.45 -0.10 -16.58
C GLU A 40 8.12 -0.45 -17.91
N ASP A 41 8.98 0.42 -18.43
CA ASP A 41 9.79 0.16 -19.63
C ASP A 41 10.79 -0.99 -19.44
N LEU A 42 11.20 -1.27 -18.20
CA LEU A 42 12.11 -2.38 -17.86
C LEU A 42 11.37 -3.71 -17.66
N GLY A 43 10.09 -3.66 -17.29
CA GLY A 43 9.26 -4.84 -17.04
C GLY A 43 8.03 -4.53 -16.20
N CYS A 44 7.24 -5.56 -15.91
CA CYS A 44 6.06 -5.41 -15.06
C CYS A 44 6.47 -5.04 -13.62
N VAL A 45 5.84 -4.02 -13.05
CA VAL A 45 6.01 -3.64 -11.64
C VAL A 45 5.36 -4.72 -10.75
N GLN A 46 6.19 -5.47 -10.04
CA GLN A 46 5.78 -6.60 -9.22
C GLN A 46 5.43 -6.19 -7.79
N ALA A 47 6.08 -5.15 -7.26
CA ALA A 47 5.78 -4.63 -5.94
C ALA A 47 6.11 -3.15 -5.80
N ILE A 48 5.41 -2.48 -4.89
CA ILE A 48 5.78 -1.17 -4.35
C ILE A 48 6.35 -1.38 -2.95
N VAL A 49 7.46 -0.72 -2.65
CA VAL A 49 8.12 -0.75 -1.34
C VAL A 49 8.17 0.66 -0.78
N HIS A 50 7.79 0.84 0.47
CA HIS A 50 8.01 2.09 1.19
C HIS A 50 8.44 1.86 2.65
N SER A 51 8.81 2.93 3.34
CA SER A 51 9.25 2.85 4.74
C SER A 51 8.44 3.73 5.67
N HIS A 52 8.25 3.28 6.91
CA HIS A 52 7.61 4.05 7.97
C HIS A 52 8.67 4.47 9.01
N PRO A 53 9.17 5.71 8.99
CA PRO A 53 10.07 6.22 10.02
C PRO A 53 9.35 6.37 11.36
N ASP A 54 9.93 5.82 12.42
CA ASP A 54 9.41 5.87 13.81
C ASP A 54 7.98 5.33 13.97
N ALA A 55 7.53 4.50 13.03
CA ALA A 55 6.19 3.91 13.02
C ALA A 55 6.21 2.43 12.65
N SER A 56 5.11 1.73 12.97
CA SER A 56 5.01 0.30 12.71
C SER A 56 4.99 0.00 11.21
N ALA A 57 5.44 -1.20 10.83
CA ALA A 57 5.35 -1.69 9.46
C ALA A 57 3.92 -2.07 9.04
N LEU A 58 2.90 -1.88 9.88
CA LEU A 58 1.52 -2.14 9.48
C LEU A 58 1.02 -1.03 8.56
N PRO A 59 0.21 -1.37 7.54
CA PRO A 59 -0.31 -0.39 6.60
C PRO A 59 -1.29 0.57 7.27
N SER A 60 -1.15 1.85 6.95
CA SER A 60 -2.14 2.88 7.25
C SER A 60 -3.38 2.71 6.36
N LEU A 61 -4.44 3.48 6.63
CA LEU A 61 -5.62 3.49 5.75
C LEU A 61 -5.30 4.01 4.35
N ASP A 62 -4.37 4.96 4.23
CA ASP A 62 -3.98 5.53 2.95
C ASP A 62 -3.13 4.53 2.14
N ASP A 63 -2.27 3.75 2.81
CA ASP A 63 -1.53 2.64 2.18
C ASP A 63 -2.47 1.58 1.62
N LEU A 64 -3.53 1.23 2.36
CA LEU A 64 -4.52 0.24 1.93
C LEU A 64 -5.30 0.76 0.72
N PHE A 65 -5.68 2.04 0.72
CA PHE A 65 -6.33 2.68 -0.42
C PHE A 65 -5.42 2.72 -1.65
N ALA A 66 -4.17 3.16 -1.48
CA ALA A 66 -3.19 3.23 -2.56
C ALA A 66 -2.90 1.83 -3.13
N CYS A 67 -2.75 0.83 -2.26
CA CYS A 67 -2.60 -0.56 -2.67
C CYS A 67 -3.77 -1.04 -3.53
N GLY A 68 -5.01 -0.80 -3.09
CA GLY A 68 -6.22 -1.19 -3.83
C GLY A 68 -6.35 -0.54 -5.21
N THR A 69 -5.81 0.67 -5.39
CA THR A 69 -5.95 1.42 -6.64
C THR A 69 -4.73 1.36 -7.56
N SER A 70 -3.57 0.92 -7.05
CA SER A 70 -2.31 0.92 -7.78
C SER A 70 -2.22 -0.06 -8.94
N GLY A 71 -3.03 -1.13 -8.93
CA GLY A 71 -2.87 -2.25 -9.87
C GLY A 71 -1.61 -3.10 -9.64
N VAL A 72 -0.81 -2.80 -8.61
CA VAL A 72 0.40 -3.55 -8.25
C VAL A 72 0.05 -4.66 -7.27
N PRO A 73 0.47 -5.92 -7.50
CA PRO A 73 -0.05 -7.06 -6.75
C PRO A 73 0.44 -7.12 -5.30
N VAL A 74 1.61 -6.55 -5.00
CA VAL A 74 2.26 -6.64 -3.68
C VAL A 74 2.73 -5.28 -3.20
N TRP A 75 2.49 -5.00 -1.93
CA TRP A 75 3.02 -3.83 -1.24
C TRP A 75 3.83 -4.24 -0.02
N LEU A 76 4.94 -3.55 0.21
CA LEU A 76 5.92 -3.84 1.25
C LEU A 76 6.21 -2.59 2.08
N ILE A 77 6.12 -2.71 3.40
CA ILE A 77 6.40 -1.61 4.34
C ILE A 77 7.54 -2.02 5.26
N GLN A 78 8.61 -1.24 5.27
CA GLN A 78 9.73 -1.39 6.18
C GLN A 78 9.61 -0.39 7.33
N SER A 79 9.45 -0.85 8.57
CA SER A 79 9.61 0.07 9.71
C SER A 79 11.06 0.49 9.84
N VAL A 80 11.30 1.75 10.15
CA VAL A 80 12.63 2.31 10.40
C VAL A 80 12.64 2.92 11.77
N GLU A 81 13.58 2.49 12.60
CA GLU A 81 13.72 2.91 13.99
C GLU A 81 15.09 3.57 14.22
N ARG A 82 15.17 4.38 15.26
CA ARG A 82 16.42 5.02 15.64
C ARG A 82 17.25 4.08 16.51
N GLY A 83 18.30 3.53 15.93
CA GLY A 83 19.29 2.70 16.61
C GLY A 83 20.24 3.50 17.50
N GLU A 84 21.12 2.78 18.18
CA GLU A 84 22.15 3.37 19.05
C GLU A 84 23.01 4.39 18.29
N GLY A 85 23.28 5.53 18.92
CA GLY A 85 24.02 6.63 18.29
C GLY A 85 23.20 7.47 17.29
N GLY A 86 21.89 7.20 17.15
CA GLY A 86 20.99 8.00 16.32
C GLY A 86 20.94 7.59 14.84
N ALA A 87 21.56 6.47 14.48
CA ALA A 87 21.52 5.90 13.14
C ALA A 87 20.15 5.29 12.83
N ALA A 88 19.73 5.32 11.57
CA ALA A 88 18.51 4.64 11.13
C ALA A 88 18.78 3.12 11.06
N GLN A 89 17.87 2.33 11.62
CA GLN A 89 17.93 0.88 11.67
C GLN A 89 16.65 0.31 11.07
N ALA A 90 16.78 -0.65 10.15
CA ALA A 90 15.64 -1.37 9.62
C ALA A 90 15.04 -2.27 10.71
N GLY A 91 13.75 -2.07 10.99
CA GLY A 91 12.95 -2.92 11.86
C GLY A 91 12.25 -4.02 11.06
N ARG A 92 10.94 -4.17 11.29
CA ARG A 92 10.11 -5.20 10.66
C ARG A 92 9.76 -4.83 9.22
N LEU A 93 9.79 -5.82 8.33
CA LEU A 93 9.18 -5.76 7.01
C LEU A 93 7.78 -6.40 7.06
N HIS A 94 6.79 -5.74 6.47
CA HIS A 94 5.44 -6.25 6.33
C HIS A 94 5.03 -6.27 4.87
N GLN A 95 4.46 -7.38 4.43
CA GLN A 95 3.94 -7.55 3.07
C GLN A 95 2.42 -7.65 3.13
N PHE A 96 1.74 -6.95 2.23
CA PHE A 96 0.28 -7.01 2.10
C PHE A 96 -0.14 -6.86 0.62
N THR A 97 -1.42 -7.15 0.36
CA THR A 97 -2.02 -7.08 -0.97
C THR A 97 -3.41 -6.43 -0.88
N ALA A 98 -3.92 -5.92 -2.00
CA ALA A 98 -5.29 -5.41 -2.09
C ALA A 98 -6.33 -6.49 -1.69
N GLN A 99 -6.06 -7.75 -2.03
CA GLN A 99 -6.92 -8.88 -1.65
C GLN A 99 -6.98 -9.07 -0.12
N ALA A 100 -5.84 -8.95 0.56
CA ALA A 100 -5.79 -9.07 2.01
C ALA A 100 -6.61 -7.96 2.69
N PHE A 101 -6.59 -6.74 2.13
CA PHE A 101 -7.44 -5.66 2.59
C PHE A 101 -8.93 -5.94 2.37
N ALA A 102 -9.32 -6.39 1.16
CA ALA A 102 -10.70 -6.75 0.86
C ALA A 102 -11.24 -7.84 1.80
N GLN A 103 -10.41 -8.83 2.13
CA GLN A 103 -10.76 -9.85 3.12
C GLN A 103 -10.93 -9.27 4.53
N ALA A 104 -10.08 -8.33 4.92
CA ALA A 104 -10.16 -7.67 6.22
C ALA A 104 -11.41 -6.78 6.36
N THR A 105 -11.87 -6.15 5.28
CA THR A 105 -13.07 -5.30 5.31
C THR A 105 -14.37 -6.05 5.01
N ALA A 106 -14.32 -7.28 4.48
CA ALA A 106 -15.49 -8.06 4.09
C ALA A 106 -16.57 -8.12 5.19
N SER A 107 -16.16 -8.25 6.46
CA SER A 107 -17.05 -8.33 7.63
C SER A 107 -17.24 -7.01 8.38
N ALA A 108 -16.61 -5.92 7.93
CA ALA A 108 -16.78 -4.61 8.57
C ALA A 108 -18.22 -4.08 8.41
N PRO A 109 -18.69 -3.15 9.25
CA PRO A 109 -19.96 -2.48 9.03
C PRO A 109 -20.03 -1.80 7.66
N LEU A 110 -21.17 -1.91 6.98
CA LEU A 110 -21.40 -1.25 5.69
C LEU A 110 -21.54 0.26 5.86
N ILE A 111 -22.23 0.69 6.92
CA ILE A 111 -22.38 2.10 7.25
C ILE A 111 -21.07 2.58 7.89
N GLY A 112 -20.48 3.64 7.32
CA GLY A 112 -19.19 4.15 7.74
C GLY A 112 -17.99 3.48 7.05
N ALA A 113 -18.23 2.55 6.12
CA ALA A 113 -17.18 2.01 5.27
C ALA A 113 -16.53 3.16 4.45
N ARG A 114 -15.19 3.15 4.39
CA ARG A 114 -14.44 4.10 3.57
C ARG A 114 -14.45 3.63 2.12
N PHE A 115 -14.56 4.58 1.19
CA PHE A 115 -14.49 4.28 -0.22
C PHE A 115 -13.07 3.83 -0.61
N VAL A 116 -12.95 2.64 -1.20
CA VAL A 116 -11.69 2.12 -1.78
C VAL A 116 -12.00 1.50 -3.13
N HIS A 117 -11.51 2.08 -4.22
CA HIS A 117 -11.81 1.58 -5.57
C HIS A 117 -11.32 0.14 -5.75
N GLY A 118 -12.17 -0.74 -6.30
CA GLY A 118 -11.88 -2.17 -6.46
C GLY A 118 -12.06 -3.02 -5.21
N VAL A 119 -12.34 -2.42 -4.05
CA VAL A 119 -12.56 -3.14 -2.77
C VAL A 119 -13.89 -2.75 -2.14
N ASP A 120 -13.99 -1.53 -1.63
CA ASP A 120 -15.18 -0.95 -1.00
C ASP A 120 -15.65 0.26 -1.83
N ASP A 121 -15.90 0.01 -3.10
CA ASP A 121 -16.51 0.99 -4.00
C ASP A 121 -18.04 0.83 -4.07
N CYS A 122 -18.66 1.58 -4.98
CA CYS A 122 -20.11 1.55 -5.20
C CYS A 122 -20.63 0.13 -5.40
N TYR A 123 -19.89 -0.72 -6.10
CA TYR A 123 -20.29 -2.11 -6.35
C TYR A 123 -19.82 -3.03 -5.23
N GLY A 124 -18.60 -2.86 -4.70
CA GLY A 124 -18.06 -3.62 -3.58
C GLY A 124 -18.97 -3.62 -2.35
N VAL A 125 -19.51 -2.45 -1.98
CA VAL A 125 -20.48 -2.34 -0.86
C VAL A 125 -21.80 -3.06 -1.17
N VAL A 126 -22.30 -2.99 -2.41
CA VAL A 126 -23.49 -3.74 -2.84
C VAL A 126 -23.24 -5.24 -2.71
N ARG A 127 -22.11 -5.74 -3.20
CA ARG A 127 -21.75 -7.17 -3.11
C ARG A 127 -21.66 -7.63 -1.66
N ARG A 128 -20.99 -6.87 -0.79
CA ARG A 128 -20.92 -7.16 0.64
C ARG A 128 -22.30 -7.20 1.30
N TYR A 129 -23.20 -6.28 0.95
CA TYR A 129 -24.58 -6.32 1.44
C TYR A 129 -25.31 -7.59 1.01
N TYR A 130 -25.25 -7.95 -0.28
CA TYR A 130 -25.93 -9.14 -0.80
C TYR A 130 -25.37 -10.43 -0.18
N HIS A 131 -24.05 -10.51 0.00
CA HIS A 131 -23.43 -11.62 0.70
C HIS A 131 -23.87 -11.68 2.17
N ALA A 132 -23.77 -10.58 2.92
CA ALA A 132 -24.05 -10.56 4.36
C ALA A 132 -25.55 -10.71 4.70
N ALA A 133 -26.44 -10.08 3.92
CA ALA A 133 -27.88 -10.06 4.21
C ALA A 133 -28.63 -11.23 3.56
N LEU A 134 -28.16 -11.71 2.40
CA LEU A 134 -28.91 -12.67 1.56
C LEU A 134 -28.11 -13.95 1.26
N GLY A 135 -26.82 -14.03 1.63
CA GLY A 135 -25.97 -15.18 1.31
C GLY A 135 -25.70 -15.35 -0.19
N LEU A 136 -25.79 -14.26 -0.96
CA LEU A 136 -25.61 -14.27 -2.41
C LEU A 136 -24.23 -13.75 -2.80
N GLU A 137 -23.50 -14.56 -3.56
CA GLU A 137 -22.25 -14.15 -4.22
C GLU A 137 -22.56 -13.47 -5.55
N LEU A 138 -22.05 -12.25 -5.72
CA LEU A 138 -22.17 -11.47 -6.95
C LEU A 138 -20.82 -11.44 -7.69
N PRO A 139 -20.81 -11.44 -9.04
CA PRO A 139 -19.57 -11.45 -9.82
C PRO A 139 -18.71 -10.19 -9.59
N ASP A 140 -17.43 -10.27 -9.97
CA ASP A 140 -16.53 -9.11 -10.13
C ASP A 140 -16.86 -8.31 -11.40
#